data_AF-A0A9P4HXL1-F1
#
_entry.id   AF-A0A9P4HXL1-F1
#
_cell.length_a   1.000
_cell.length_b   1.000
_cell.length_c   1.000
_cell.angle_alpha   90.00
_cell.angle_beta   90.00
_cell.angle_gamma   90.00
#
_symmetry.space_group_name_H-M   'P 1'
#
loop_
_entity.id
_entity.type
_entity.pdbx_description
1 polymer ?
#
loop_
_entity_poly.entity_id
_entity_poly.type
_entity_poly.pdbx_seq_one_letter_code
_entity_poly.pdbx_strand_id
1 'polypeptide(L)'
;ERALCTHTLHNAVHGYAHHVAHTALLGPASTKHAHVLSLLLTELAKPAPERVDWVFWFDAGVVVLNPWVGLELFLPPAGDGLDGVEMLCQEGRGLAVFAVRVAEWAVRLFGAVVAEAGVDGDGDGVLRRLRGGERWRGGVVAVPGHWFGDDSVARTETPSSSSSSSSPRKPSPLRPGVFVAHFSTLSTDTQTPAAKSKRRMQFWLQRAEQHLPAWEVPVALTGYPQSVDAFW
;
A
#
# COMPACT_ATOMS: atom_id res chain seq x y z
N GLU A 1 -6.85 -14.18 5.47
CA GLU A 1 -7.48 -13.83 6.75
C GLU A 1 -6.49 -13.27 7.78
N ARG A 2 -5.40 -13.94 8.17
CA ARG A 2 -4.45 -13.38 9.17
C ARG A 2 -3.91 -11.97 8.85
N ALA A 3 -3.52 -11.70 7.59
CA ALA A 3 -3.12 -10.33 7.20
C ALA A 3 -4.25 -9.32 7.37
N LEU A 4 -5.49 -9.70 7.01
CA LEU A 4 -6.67 -8.87 7.23
C LEU A 4 -6.84 -8.50 8.72
N CYS A 5 -6.56 -9.43 9.64
CA CYS A 5 -6.60 -9.13 11.08
C CYS A 5 -5.62 -8.01 11.48
N THR A 6 -4.44 -7.93 10.87
CA THR A 6 -3.49 -6.82 11.13
C THR A 6 -4.05 -5.47 10.69
N HIS A 7 -4.78 -5.43 9.56
CA HIS A 7 -5.49 -4.24 9.10
C HIS A 7 -6.70 -3.91 9.99
N THR A 8 -7.46 -4.91 10.44
CA THR A 8 -8.59 -4.68 11.34
C THR A 8 -8.15 -4.06 12.66
N LEU A 9 -7.03 -4.50 13.23
CA LEU A 9 -6.46 -3.89 14.42
C LEU A 9 -6.05 -2.43 14.15
N HIS A 10 -5.32 -2.19 13.07
CA HIS A 10 -4.88 -0.85 12.68
C HIS A 10 -6.06 0.10 12.48
N ASN A 11 -7.09 -0.33 11.76
CA ASN A 11 -8.31 0.45 11.55
C ASN A 11 -9.05 0.73 12.86
N ALA A 12 -9.08 -0.22 13.80
CA ALA A 12 -9.69 -0.02 15.11
C ALA A 12 -8.93 1.01 15.97
N VAL A 13 -7.60 1.04 15.89
CA VAL A 13 -6.76 2.01 16.60
C VAL A 13 -6.99 3.44 16.11
N HIS A 14 -7.16 3.63 14.80
CA HIS A 14 -7.26 4.96 14.18
C HIS A 14 -8.68 5.38 13.77
N GLY A 15 -9.67 4.49 13.93
CA GLY A 15 -11.06 4.77 13.57
C GLY A 15 -11.35 4.75 12.06
N TYR A 16 -10.57 4.00 11.27
CA TYR A 16 -10.77 3.92 9.82
C TYR A 16 -11.89 2.96 9.42
N ALA A 17 -12.60 3.30 8.36
CA ALA A 17 -13.54 2.39 7.70
C ALA A 17 -12.78 1.29 6.94
N HIS A 18 -13.17 0.03 7.13
CA HIS A 18 -12.56 -1.11 6.46
C HIS A 18 -13.47 -1.66 5.36
N HIS A 19 -13.00 -1.65 4.13
CA HIS A 19 -13.68 -2.28 2.99
C HIS A 19 -12.86 -3.46 2.47
N VAL A 20 -13.50 -4.62 2.35
CA VAL A 20 -12.87 -5.83 1.83
C VAL A 20 -13.52 -6.22 0.50
N ALA A 21 -12.69 -6.30 -0.54
CA ALA A 21 -13.09 -6.73 -1.87
C ALA A 21 -13.32 -8.26 -1.93
N HIS A 22 -14.46 -8.74 -1.43
CA HIS A 22 -14.78 -10.17 -1.38
C HIS A 22 -15.16 -10.79 -2.73
N THR A 23 -15.70 -9.98 -3.65
CA THR A 23 -16.22 -10.44 -4.94
C THR A 23 -15.34 -9.94 -6.07
N ALA A 24 -14.92 -10.83 -6.97
CA ALA A 24 -14.28 -10.41 -8.20
C ALA A 24 -15.30 -9.68 -9.09
N LEU A 25 -15.05 -8.41 -9.40
CA LEU A 25 -15.89 -7.62 -10.32
C LEU A 25 -15.47 -7.81 -11.77
N LEU A 26 -14.16 -8.03 -11.97
CA LEU A 26 -13.50 -8.25 -13.27
C LEU A 26 -12.46 -9.38 -13.12
N GLY A 27 -11.66 -9.61 -14.15
CA GLY A 27 -10.50 -10.49 -14.08
C GLY A 27 -9.52 -10.10 -12.94
N PRO A 28 -8.66 -11.02 -12.49
CA PRO A 28 -7.87 -10.86 -11.26
C PRO A 28 -7.03 -9.57 -11.20
N ALA A 29 -6.44 -9.14 -12.31
CA ALA A 29 -5.60 -7.94 -12.38
C ALA A 29 -6.40 -6.62 -12.46
N SER A 30 -7.69 -6.70 -12.82
CA SER A 30 -8.56 -5.52 -13.02
C SER A 30 -9.58 -5.33 -11.91
N THR A 31 -9.92 -6.38 -11.15
CA THR A 31 -10.89 -6.34 -10.03
C THR A 31 -10.59 -5.23 -9.01
N LYS A 32 -9.32 -5.05 -8.66
CA LYS A 32 -8.86 -3.97 -7.76
C LYS A 32 -9.30 -2.58 -8.22
N HIS A 33 -9.11 -2.29 -9.51
CA HIS A 33 -9.42 -0.98 -10.09
C HIS A 33 -10.92 -0.74 -10.15
N ALA A 34 -11.70 -1.79 -10.44
CA ALA A 34 -13.16 -1.73 -10.38
C ALA A 34 -13.69 -1.49 -8.96
N HIS A 35 -13.10 -2.12 -7.94
CA HIS A 35 -13.47 -1.87 -6.54
C HIS A 35 -13.15 -0.44 -6.11
N VAL A 36 -11.96 0.06 -6.45
CA VAL A 36 -11.59 1.45 -6.14
C VAL A 36 -12.55 2.42 -6.85
N LEU A 37 -12.86 2.20 -8.13
CA LEU A 37 -13.83 3.02 -8.85
C LEU A 37 -15.22 3.00 -8.20
N SER A 38 -15.71 1.82 -7.81
CA SER A 38 -17.00 1.66 -7.13
C SER A 38 -17.04 2.40 -5.80
N LEU A 39 -15.97 2.31 -5.00
CA LEU A 39 -15.86 3.01 -3.73
C LEU A 39 -15.81 4.53 -3.94
N LEU A 40 -15.02 5.03 -4.89
CA LEU A 40 -14.96 6.45 -5.22
C LEU A 40 -16.33 7.00 -5.62
N LEU A 41 -17.07 6.30 -6.47
CA LEU A 41 -18.42 6.70 -6.87
C LEU A 41 -19.39 6.70 -5.67
N THR A 42 -19.27 5.71 -4.80
CA THR A 42 -20.09 5.61 -3.58
C THR A 42 -19.82 6.76 -2.62
N GLU A 43 -18.55 7.10 -2.38
CA GLU A 43 -18.17 8.22 -1.51
C GLU A 43 -18.57 9.57 -2.11
N LEU A 44 -18.43 9.76 -3.43
CA LEU A 44 -18.86 10.97 -4.12
C LEU A 44 -20.38 11.16 -4.13
N ALA A 45 -21.15 10.08 -3.99
CA ALA A 45 -22.60 10.15 -3.84
C ALA A 45 -23.05 10.60 -2.44
N LYS A 46 -22.17 10.53 -1.43
CA LYS A 46 -22.48 10.99 -0.07
C LYS A 46 -22.42 12.52 0.04
N PRO A 47 -23.15 13.12 0.99
CA PRO A 47 -22.93 14.52 1.40
C PRO A 47 -21.47 14.76 1.81
N ALA A 48 -20.95 15.97 1.56
CA ALA A 48 -19.58 16.34 1.92
C ALA A 48 -19.17 16.00 3.38
N PRO A 49 -19.98 16.24 4.43
CA PRO A 49 -19.57 15.92 5.80
C PRO A 49 -19.51 14.42 6.13
N GLU A 50 -20.10 13.55 5.31
CA GLU A 50 -20.12 12.09 5.50
C GLU A 50 -19.10 11.36 4.61
N ARG A 51 -18.47 12.10 3.71
CA ARG A 51 -17.54 11.60 2.71
C ARG A 51 -16.14 11.53 3.30
N VAL A 52 -15.43 10.43 3.03
CA VAL A 52 -14.00 10.35 3.33
C VAL A 52 -13.20 11.13 2.29
N ASP A 53 -12.11 11.78 2.72
CA ASP A 53 -11.27 12.54 1.79
C ASP A 53 -10.35 11.64 0.96
N TRP A 54 -9.90 10.53 1.54
CA TRP A 54 -8.90 9.64 0.95
C TRP A 54 -9.28 8.17 1.08
N VAL A 55 -8.98 7.41 0.03
CA VAL A 55 -9.07 5.95 0.00
C VAL A 55 -7.67 5.38 -0.09
N PHE A 56 -7.31 4.53 0.87
CA PHE A 56 -6.08 3.73 0.80
C PHE A 56 -6.41 2.32 0.32
N TRP A 57 -5.67 1.85 -0.67
CA TRP A 57 -5.72 0.46 -1.12
C TRP A 57 -4.55 -0.32 -0.54
N PHE A 58 -4.82 -1.56 -0.13
CA PHE A 58 -3.80 -2.54 0.27
C PHE A 58 -4.06 -3.87 -0.40
N ASP A 59 -3.07 -4.41 -1.11
CA ASP A 59 -3.14 -5.76 -1.65
C ASP A 59 -3.18 -6.80 -0.52
N ALA A 60 -3.78 -7.96 -0.81
CA ALA A 60 -3.94 -9.05 0.16
C ALA A 60 -2.61 -9.60 0.74
N GLY A 61 -1.49 -9.32 0.07
CA GLY A 61 -0.14 -9.67 0.52
C GLY A 61 0.49 -8.66 1.48
N VAL A 62 -0.17 -7.55 1.81
CA VAL A 62 0.35 -6.51 2.69
C VAL A 62 0.00 -6.80 4.14
N VAL A 63 1.01 -6.78 5.00
CA VAL A 63 0.89 -6.99 6.45
C VAL A 63 1.21 -5.68 7.17
N VAL A 64 0.33 -5.25 8.08
CA VAL A 64 0.63 -4.14 9.00
C VAL A 64 1.48 -4.67 10.14
N LEU A 65 2.66 -4.09 10.32
CA LEU A 65 3.64 -4.46 11.34
C LEU A 65 3.65 -3.50 12.53
N ASN A 66 3.33 -2.22 12.31
CA ASN A 66 3.24 -1.21 13.36
C ASN A 66 1.84 -0.57 13.32
N PRO A 67 0.92 -0.96 14.22
CA PRO A 67 -0.45 -0.45 14.21
C PRO A 67 -0.54 1.01 14.68
N TRP A 68 0.52 1.59 15.24
CA TRP A 68 0.50 2.97 15.74
C TRP A 68 0.65 4.02 14.65
N VAL A 69 1.13 3.65 13.46
CA VAL A 69 1.34 4.58 12.34
C VAL A 69 0.02 4.87 11.63
N GLY A 70 -0.53 6.07 11.81
CA GLY A 70 -1.73 6.52 11.11
C GLY A 70 -1.47 6.81 9.62
N LEU A 71 -2.50 6.65 8.79
CA LEU A 71 -2.47 6.90 7.35
C LEU A 71 -2.35 8.39 7.03
N GLU A 72 -2.93 9.26 7.87
CA GLU A 72 -2.88 10.72 7.73
C GLU A 72 -1.45 11.26 7.77
N LEU A 73 -0.53 10.54 8.42
CA LEU A 73 0.88 10.87 8.45
C LEU A 73 1.48 10.96 7.04
N PHE A 74 0.97 10.19 6.07
CA PHE A 74 1.52 10.16 4.71
C PHE A 74 0.82 11.12 3.75
N LEU A 75 -0.29 11.74 4.17
CA LEU A 75 -1.06 12.64 3.34
C LEU A 75 -0.37 14.00 3.18
N PRO A 76 -0.59 14.71 2.07
CA PRO A 76 -0.10 16.07 1.92
C PRO A 76 -0.67 16.98 3.02
N PRO A 77 0.15 17.88 3.62
CA PRO A 77 -0.33 18.83 4.61
C PRO A 77 -1.39 19.77 4.01
N ALA A 78 -2.38 20.13 4.83
CA ALA A 78 -3.45 21.02 4.41
C ALA A 78 -2.94 22.47 4.30
N GLY A 79 -3.30 23.16 3.21
CA GLY A 79 -3.06 24.60 3.04
C GLY A 79 -1.75 25.00 2.36
N ASP A 80 -0.88 24.04 2.01
CA ASP A 80 0.44 24.32 1.41
C ASP A 80 0.44 24.34 -0.14
N GLY A 81 -0.72 24.61 -0.75
CA GLY A 81 -0.86 24.58 -2.22
C GLY A 81 -0.76 23.18 -2.83
N LEU A 82 -0.81 22.13 -2.00
CA LEU A 82 -0.79 20.71 -2.38
C LEU A 82 -2.18 20.16 -2.69
N ASP A 83 -3.18 21.03 -2.88
CA ASP A 83 -4.55 20.65 -3.22
C ASP A 83 -4.66 19.91 -4.56
N GLY A 84 -3.67 20.10 -5.44
CA GLY A 84 -3.55 19.37 -6.70
C GLY A 84 -3.10 17.91 -6.55
N VAL A 85 -2.70 17.47 -5.35
CA VAL A 85 -2.31 16.07 -5.11
C VAL A 85 -3.55 15.20 -4.95
N GLU A 86 -3.71 14.26 -5.88
CA GLU A 86 -4.88 13.40 -6.02
C GLU A 86 -4.54 11.92 -5.78
N MET A 87 -3.27 11.52 -5.98
CA MET A 87 -2.83 10.14 -5.78
C MET A 87 -1.41 10.07 -5.22
N LEU A 88 -1.23 9.25 -4.19
CA LEU A 88 0.07 8.88 -3.63
C LEU A 88 0.37 7.44 -3.99
N CYS A 89 1.53 7.18 -4.56
CA CYS A 89 1.94 5.82 -4.88
C CYS A 89 3.44 5.63 -4.69
N GLN A 90 3.85 4.40 -4.46
CA GLN A 90 5.26 4.10 -4.28
C GLN A 90 6.06 4.46 -5.53
N GLU A 91 7.24 5.06 -5.33
CA GLU A 91 8.22 5.26 -6.39
C GLU A 91 8.52 3.94 -7.14
N GLY A 92 8.62 4.01 -8.47
CA GLY A 92 8.88 2.85 -9.32
C GLY A 92 7.60 2.10 -9.75
N ARG A 93 7.50 0.80 -9.43
CA ARG A 93 6.44 -0.08 -9.97
C ARG A 93 5.33 -0.42 -8.97
N GLY A 94 5.44 0.02 -7.71
CA GLY A 94 4.51 -0.36 -6.64
C GLY A 94 3.11 0.21 -6.87
N LEU A 95 2.13 -0.69 -6.91
CA LEU A 95 0.71 -0.39 -6.83
C LEU A 95 0.04 -1.25 -5.75
N ALA A 96 0.81 -2.01 -4.97
CA ALA A 96 0.28 -2.86 -3.91
C ALA A 96 -0.30 -2.05 -2.75
N VAL A 97 0.23 -0.84 -2.54
CA VAL A 97 -0.32 0.16 -1.64
C VAL A 97 -0.28 1.51 -2.35
N PHE A 98 -1.40 2.23 -2.30
CA PHE A 98 -1.51 3.60 -2.78
C PHE A 98 -2.66 4.31 -2.06
N ALA A 99 -2.62 5.64 -2.04
CA ALA A 99 -3.72 6.48 -1.60
C ALA A 99 -4.28 7.25 -2.80
N VAL A 100 -5.59 7.46 -2.84
CA VAL A 100 -6.25 8.30 -3.83
C VAL A 100 -7.30 9.17 -3.16
N ARG A 101 -7.33 10.46 -3.51
CA ARG A 101 -8.32 11.41 -3.02
C ARG A 101 -9.67 11.10 -3.64
N VAL A 102 -10.73 11.25 -2.85
CA VAL A 102 -12.11 11.11 -3.33
C VAL A 102 -12.50 12.37 -4.12
N ALA A 103 -12.18 12.35 -5.41
CA ALA A 103 -12.42 13.45 -6.34
C ALA A 103 -12.89 12.94 -7.71
N GLU A 104 -13.49 13.83 -8.50
CA GLU A 104 -13.85 13.53 -9.89
C GLU A 104 -12.63 13.12 -10.71
N TRP A 105 -11.46 13.69 -10.41
CA TRP A 105 -10.18 13.31 -11.03
C TRP A 105 -9.92 11.80 -10.90
N ALA A 106 -10.09 11.25 -9.70
CA ALA A 106 -9.86 9.84 -9.41
C ALA A 106 -10.86 8.94 -10.15
N VAL A 107 -12.15 9.31 -10.16
CA VAL A 107 -13.18 8.58 -10.92
C VAL A 107 -12.82 8.52 -12.40
N ARG A 108 -12.39 9.64 -12.99
CA ARG A 108 -12.02 9.68 -14.40
C ARG A 108 -10.76 8.83 -14.67
N LEU A 109 -9.78 8.82 -13.78
CA LEU A 109 -8.58 7.97 -13.90
C LEU A 109 -8.96 6.48 -13.84
N PHE A 110 -9.63 6.04 -12.77
CA PHE A 110 -9.97 4.63 -12.59
C PHE A 110 -11.02 4.15 -13.60
N GLY A 111 -11.92 5.02 -14.05
CA GLY A 111 -12.83 4.75 -15.17
C GLY A 111 -12.06 4.49 -16.47
N ALA A 112 -11.03 5.30 -16.77
CA ALA A 112 -10.16 5.06 -17.92
C ALA A 112 -9.36 3.75 -17.76
N VAL A 113 -8.87 3.44 -16.55
CA VAL A 113 -8.17 2.18 -16.29
C VAL A 113 -9.05 0.97 -16.58
N VAL A 114 -10.26 0.95 -16.01
CA VAL A 114 -11.22 -0.15 -16.19
C VAL A 114 -11.64 -0.27 -17.65
N ALA A 115 -11.91 0.84 -18.32
CA ALA A 115 -12.31 0.85 -19.73
C ALA A 115 -11.21 0.32 -20.66
N GLU A 116 -9.95 0.70 -20.43
CA GLU A 116 -8.83 0.29 -21.28
C GLU A 116 -8.32 -1.13 -20.95
N ALA A 117 -8.33 -1.53 -19.67
CA ALA A 117 -7.97 -2.90 -19.29
C ALA A 117 -9.01 -3.92 -19.76
N GLY A 118 -10.28 -3.52 -19.84
CA GLY A 118 -11.37 -4.45 -20.13
C GLY A 118 -11.56 -5.48 -19.00
N VAL A 119 -12.25 -6.58 -19.31
CA VAL A 119 -12.61 -7.58 -18.30
C VAL A 119 -11.38 -8.33 -17.78
N ASP A 120 -10.51 -8.81 -18.66
CA ASP A 120 -9.41 -9.71 -18.30
C ASP A 120 -8.00 -9.09 -18.44
N GLY A 121 -7.91 -7.78 -18.70
CA GLY A 121 -6.62 -7.13 -18.92
C GLY A 121 -5.84 -6.82 -17.64
N ASP A 122 -4.65 -6.24 -17.85
CA ASP A 122 -3.71 -5.82 -16.81
C ASP A 122 -4.01 -4.38 -16.33
N GLY A 123 -4.96 -4.25 -15.39
CA GLY A 123 -5.33 -2.96 -14.81
C GLY A 123 -4.15 -2.22 -14.17
N ASP A 124 -3.24 -2.93 -13.50
CA ASP A 124 -2.05 -2.32 -12.88
C ASP A 124 -1.09 -1.78 -13.95
N GLY A 125 -0.92 -2.52 -15.05
CA GLY A 125 -0.22 -2.07 -16.26
C GLY A 125 -0.78 -0.78 -16.82
N VAL A 126 -2.10 -0.74 -17.00
CA VAL A 126 -2.83 0.43 -17.51
C VAL A 126 -2.70 1.62 -16.56
N LEU A 127 -2.95 1.46 -15.25
CA LEU A 127 -2.82 2.52 -14.26
C LEU A 127 -1.40 3.10 -14.23
N ARG A 128 -0.37 2.24 -14.33
CA ARG A 128 1.03 2.68 -14.36
C ARG A 128 1.35 3.53 -15.58
N ARG A 129 0.80 3.19 -16.75
CA ARG A 129 0.96 4.00 -17.96
C ARG A 129 0.20 5.32 -17.84
N LEU A 130 -1.07 5.25 -17.43
CA LEU A 130 -1.93 6.44 -17.36
C LEU A 130 -1.42 7.45 -16.35
N ARG A 131 -1.01 7.04 -15.14
CA ARG A 131 -0.51 7.97 -14.11
C ARG A 131 0.72 8.79 -14.54
N GLY A 132 1.52 8.26 -15.48
CA GLY A 132 2.66 8.98 -16.06
C GLY A 132 2.32 9.84 -17.29
N GLY A 133 1.12 9.70 -17.83
CA GLY A 133 0.64 10.45 -18.99
C GLY A 133 0.38 11.92 -18.66
N GLU A 134 0.46 12.78 -19.68
CA GLU A 134 0.32 14.23 -19.55
C GLU A 134 -0.96 14.66 -18.83
N ARG A 135 -2.06 13.95 -19.08
CA ARG A 135 -3.37 14.19 -18.46
C ARG A 135 -3.40 13.98 -16.95
N TRP A 136 -2.59 13.07 -16.42
CA TRP A 136 -2.73 12.57 -15.04
C TRP A 136 -1.53 12.90 -14.17
N ARG A 137 -0.33 13.01 -14.74
CA ARG A 137 0.93 13.17 -14.00
C ARG A 137 0.94 14.35 -13.02
N GLY A 138 0.16 15.41 -13.28
CA GLY A 138 0.09 16.58 -12.41
C GLY A 138 -0.53 16.31 -11.04
N GLY A 139 -1.38 15.28 -10.91
CA GLY A 139 -2.03 14.92 -9.64
C GLY A 139 -1.39 13.74 -8.91
N VAL A 140 -0.29 13.20 -9.42
CA VAL A 140 0.32 11.96 -8.92
C VAL A 140 1.65 12.29 -8.26
N VAL A 141 1.80 11.90 -7.00
CA VAL A 141 3.05 12.01 -6.25
C VAL A 141 3.62 10.63 -5.98
N ALA A 142 4.89 10.45 -6.36
CA ALA A 142 5.66 9.26 -6.05
C ALA A 142 6.29 9.42 -4.66
N VAL A 143 5.84 8.61 -3.69
CA VAL A 143 6.34 8.65 -2.31
C VAL A 143 7.44 7.60 -2.09
N PRO A 144 8.30 7.77 -1.06
CA PRO A 144 9.34 6.82 -0.75
C PRO A 144 8.84 5.38 -0.53
N GLY A 145 9.61 4.40 -1.01
CA GLY A 145 9.34 2.96 -0.90
C GLY A 145 8.90 2.49 0.48
N HIS A 146 9.59 2.97 1.52
CA HIS A 146 9.42 2.52 2.89
C HIS A 146 8.14 3.01 3.57
N TRP A 147 7.39 3.95 2.98
CA TRP A 147 6.07 4.35 3.48
C TRP A 147 5.04 3.26 3.21
N PHE A 148 5.08 2.66 2.02
CA PHE A 148 4.02 1.80 1.47
C PHE A 148 4.43 0.33 1.31
N GLY A 149 5.53 -0.05 1.94
CA GLY A 149 6.02 -1.42 1.99
C GLY A 149 7.33 -1.55 1.26
N ASP A 150 8.43 -1.41 2.00
CA ASP A 150 9.75 -1.74 1.47
C ASP A 150 9.88 -3.27 1.36
N ASP A 151 10.20 -3.73 0.15
CA ASP A 151 10.55 -5.12 -0.11
C ASP A 151 11.71 -5.60 0.79
N SER A 152 12.51 -4.71 1.39
CA SER A 152 13.60 -5.07 2.29
C SER A 152 13.15 -6.00 3.43
N VAL A 153 11.95 -5.77 4.00
CA VAL A 153 11.36 -6.65 5.02
C VAL A 153 10.99 -8.00 4.42
N ALA A 154 10.38 -7.98 3.24
CA ALA A 154 10.05 -9.19 2.51
C ALA A 154 11.30 -9.96 2.04
N ARG A 155 12.46 -9.30 1.90
CA ARG A 155 13.72 -9.90 1.45
C ARG A 155 14.62 -10.36 2.59
N THR A 156 14.40 -9.87 3.81
CA THR A 156 15.17 -10.35 4.97
C THR A 156 14.99 -11.85 5.18
N GLU A 157 16.12 -12.56 5.23
CA GLU A 157 16.11 -13.99 5.42
C GLU A 157 15.60 -14.36 6.81
N THR A 158 14.86 -15.45 6.88
CA THR A 158 14.42 -16.04 8.15
C THR A 158 15.65 -16.29 9.04
N PRO A 159 15.59 -16.07 10.36
CA PRO A 159 16.71 -16.28 11.28
C PRO A 159 17.19 -17.74 11.43
N SER A 160 16.73 -18.66 10.58
CA SER A 160 17.19 -20.05 10.51
C SER A 160 18.02 -20.39 9.27
N SER A 161 18.38 -19.45 8.39
CA SER A 161 19.35 -19.71 7.31
C SER A 161 20.77 -19.34 7.73
N SER A 162 21.34 -20.16 8.61
CA SER A 162 22.80 -20.34 8.64
C SER A 162 23.20 -21.07 7.35
N SER A 163 23.37 -20.34 6.26
CA SER A 163 24.01 -20.90 5.06
C SER A 163 24.88 -19.83 4.40
N SER A 164 26.18 -20.01 4.63
CA SER A 164 27.29 -19.59 3.79
C SER A 164 26.91 -19.45 2.31
N SER A 165 26.69 -18.24 1.83
CA SER A 165 26.86 -17.92 0.41
C SER A 165 27.43 -16.51 0.28
N SER A 166 28.54 -16.44 -0.43
CA SER A 166 29.34 -15.26 -0.69
C SER A 166 28.70 -14.41 -1.80
N SER A 167 27.88 -13.43 -1.43
CA SER A 167 27.68 -12.22 -2.25
C SER A 167 27.26 -11.01 -1.41
N PRO A 168 27.80 -9.80 -1.70
CA PRO A 168 27.81 -8.68 -0.77
C PRO A 168 26.69 -7.69 -1.08
N ARG A 169 25.44 -8.03 -0.75
CA ARG A 169 24.49 -6.99 -0.33
C ARG A 169 24.04 -7.38 1.05
N LYS A 170 24.73 -6.83 2.07
CA LYS A 170 24.19 -6.83 3.43
C LYS A 170 22.75 -6.34 3.31
N PRO A 171 21.73 -7.14 3.68
CA PRO A 171 20.38 -6.61 3.76
C PRO A 171 20.46 -5.40 4.69
N SER A 172 19.94 -4.25 4.23
CA SER A 172 19.83 -3.08 5.07
C SER A 172 19.22 -3.51 6.40
N PRO A 173 19.79 -3.11 7.55
CA PRO A 173 19.24 -3.52 8.82
C PRO A 173 17.78 -3.11 8.87
N LEU A 174 16.90 -4.09 9.11
CA LEU A 174 15.49 -3.85 9.35
C LEU A 174 15.35 -2.75 10.38
N ARG A 175 14.67 -1.67 10.03
CA ARG A 175 14.42 -0.57 10.95
C ARG A 175 13.29 -0.99 11.90
N PRO A 176 13.46 -0.87 13.23
CA PRO A 176 12.34 -0.93 14.16
C PRO A 176 11.23 0.03 13.74
N GLY A 177 9.98 -0.35 13.96
CA GLY A 177 8.83 0.53 13.71
C GLY A 177 8.33 0.64 12.27
N VAL A 178 8.77 -0.24 11.34
CA VAL A 178 8.24 -0.28 9.96
C VAL A 178 6.71 -0.41 9.98
N PHE A 179 6.03 0.40 9.18
CA PHE A 179 4.57 0.42 9.10
C PHE A 179 4.00 -0.85 8.46
N VAL A 180 4.33 -1.09 7.18
CA VAL A 180 3.80 -2.23 6.41
C VAL A 180 4.91 -2.98 5.69
N ALA A 181 4.65 -4.26 5.42
CA ALA A 181 5.48 -5.10 4.57
C ALA A 181 4.63 -5.78 3.50
N HIS A 182 5.06 -5.69 2.25
CA HIS A 182 4.37 -6.29 1.12
C HIS A 182 5.00 -7.64 0.72
N PHE A 183 4.21 -8.70 0.73
CA PHE A 183 4.59 -10.03 0.28
C PHE A 183 3.83 -10.35 -1.00
N SER A 184 4.45 -10.14 -2.16
CA SER A 184 3.84 -10.51 -3.44
C SER A 184 3.55 -12.02 -3.44
N THR A 185 2.27 -12.38 -3.40
CA THR A 185 1.78 -13.76 -3.46
C THR A 185 1.62 -14.24 -4.90
N LEU A 186 1.59 -13.31 -5.85
CA LEU A 186 1.34 -13.52 -7.28
C LEU A 186 2.60 -13.40 -8.16
N SER A 187 3.77 -13.32 -7.55
CA SER A 187 5.03 -13.09 -8.24
C SER A 187 5.27 -14.04 -9.42
N THR A 188 5.21 -13.49 -10.64
CA THR A 188 5.85 -14.03 -11.85
C THR A 188 7.36 -13.83 -11.84
N ASP A 189 7.90 -13.18 -10.80
CA ASP A 189 9.34 -13.01 -10.61
C ASP A 189 9.97 -14.38 -10.33
N THR A 190 10.70 -14.88 -11.34
CA THR A 190 11.49 -16.11 -11.32
C THR A 190 12.48 -16.20 -10.15
N GLN A 191 12.75 -15.10 -9.45
CA GLN A 191 13.72 -15.03 -8.36
C GLN A 191 13.17 -15.48 -7.00
N THR A 192 11.84 -15.49 -6.79
CA THR A 192 11.26 -15.89 -5.50
C THR A 192 10.08 -16.83 -5.68
N PRO A 193 10.24 -18.15 -5.42
CA PRO A 193 9.14 -19.09 -5.49
C PRO A 193 7.98 -18.65 -4.57
N ALA A 194 6.73 -18.74 -5.03
CA ALA A 194 5.54 -18.35 -4.28
C ALA A 194 5.49 -18.97 -2.86
N ALA A 195 5.99 -20.20 -2.72
CA ALA A 195 6.14 -20.88 -1.42
C ALA A 195 7.09 -20.13 -0.45
N LYS A 196 8.19 -19.56 -0.95
CA LYS A 196 9.14 -18.76 -0.16
C LYS A 196 8.49 -17.46 0.30
N SER A 197 7.74 -16.79 -0.57
CA SER A 197 6.97 -15.58 -0.23
C SER A 197 5.95 -15.86 0.87
N LYS A 198 5.16 -16.94 0.72
CA LYS A 198 4.18 -17.38 1.72
C LYS A 198 4.83 -17.70 3.07
N ARG A 199 5.97 -18.40 3.10
CA ARG A 199 6.69 -18.73 4.35
C ARG A 199 7.16 -17.47 5.09
N ARG A 200 7.68 -16.48 4.35
CA ARG A 200 8.09 -15.20 4.95
C ARG A 200 6.91 -14.40 5.47
N MET A 201 5.82 -14.35 4.70
CA MET A 201 4.59 -13.70 5.15
C MET A 201 4.09 -14.33 6.47
N GLN A 202 4.07 -15.67 6.56
CA GLN A 202 3.69 -16.38 7.79
C GLN A 202 4.58 -16.05 8.99
N PHE A 203 5.90 -15.95 8.76
CA PHE A 203 6.86 -15.56 9.80
C PHE A 203 6.61 -14.14 10.33
N TRP A 204 6.33 -13.19 9.44
CA TRP A 204 6.05 -11.82 9.81
C TRP A 204 4.67 -11.64 10.45
N LEU A 205 3.66 -12.38 9.99
CA LEU A 205 2.36 -12.45 10.66
C LEU A 205 2.48 -12.94 12.10
N GLN A 206 3.28 -13.98 12.35
CA GLN A 206 3.51 -14.47 13.71
C GLN A 206 4.17 -13.42 14.61
N ARG A 207 5.05 -12.58 14.06
CA ARG A 207 5.66 -11.46 14.81
C ARG A 207 4.67 -10.32 15.06
N ALA A 208 3.87 -9.96 14.07
CA ALA A 208 2.83 -8.95 14.21
C ALA A 208 1.84 -9.34 15.32
N GLU A 209 1.44 -10.62 15.37
CA GLU A 209 0.54 -11.17 16.39
C GLU A 209 1.17 -11.24 17.80
N GLN A 210 2.49 -11.10 17.92
CA GLN A 210 3.17 -11.07 19.22
C GLN A 210 3.23 -9.67 19.83
N HIS A 211 2.82 -8.62 19.09
CA HIS A 211 2.82 -7.23 19.58
C HIS A 211 4.15 -6.82 20.22
N LEU A 212 5.26 -7.23 19.60
CA LEU A 212 6.60 -7.01 20.17
C LEU A 212 6.93 -5.50 20.18
N PRO A 213 7.42 -4.93 21.31
CA PRO A 213 7.77 -3.51 21.40
C PRO A 213 8.81 -3.02 20.40
N ALA A 214 9.63 -3.94 19.86
CA ALA A 214 10.61 -3.63 18.83
C ALA A 214 9.99 -3.30 17.46
N TRP A 215 8.74 -3.68 17.22
CA TRP A 215 8.01 -3.43 15.96
C TRP A 215 6.86 -2.44 16.15
N GLU A 216 6.19 -2.48 17.30
CA GLU A 216 5.14 -1.56 17.67
C GLU A 216 5.70 -0.30 18.35
N VAL A 217 6.52 0.42 17.60
CA VAL A 217 7.19 1.63 18.07
C VAL A 217 6.23 2.81 17.94
N PRO A 218 6.04 3.65 18.98
CA PRO A 218 5.27 4.88 18.87
C PRO A 218 5.73 5.74 17.69
N VAL A 219 4.79 6.32 16.94
CA VAL A 219 5.07 7.05 15.69
C VAL A 219 6.15 8.12 15.87
N ALA A 220 6.11 8.88 16.96
CA ALA A 220 7.08 9.92 17.29
C ALA A 220 8.53 9.42 17.43
N LEU A 221 8.71 8.11 17.69
CA LEU A 221 10.02 7.46 17.80
C LEU A 221 10.42 6.72 16.52
N THR A 222 9.56 6.70 15.50
CA THR A 222 9.89 6.18 14.17
C THR A 222 10.59 7.26 13.33
N GLY A 223 11.17 6.86 12.19
CA GLY A 223 11.69 7.80 11.22
C GLY A 223 10.63 8.44 10.31
N TYR A 224 9.35 8.08 10.44
CA TYR A 224 8.31 8.55 9.53
C TYR A 224 8.04 10.06 9.64
N PRO A 225 7.85 10.66 10.84
CA PRO A 225 7.57 12.09 10.94
C PRO A 225 8.62 12.95 10.24
N GLN A 226 9.90 12.73 10.57
CA GLN A 226 11.02 13.43 9.94
C GLN A 226 11.10 13.18 8.43
N SER A 227 10.81 11.96 7.98
CA SER A 227 10.82 11.61 6.56
C SER A 227 9.67 12.26 5.78
N VAL A 228 8.51 12.44 6.40
CA VAL A 228 7.31 13.06 5.82
C VAL A 228 7.50 14.56 5.77
N ASP A 229 7.89 15.17 6.89
CA ASP A 229 8.12 16.62 6.99
C ASP A 229 9.21 17.11 6.03
N ALA A 230 10.20 16.28 5.72
CA ALA A 230 11.25 16.61 4.76
C ALA A 230 10.86 16.35 3.30
N PHE A 231 9.81 15.57 3.06
CA PHE A 231 9.35 15.21 1.71
C PHE A 231 8.34 16.20 1.16
N TRP A 232 7.36 16.60 1.99
CA TRP A 232 6.36 17.61 1.65
C TRP A 232 6.95 19.01 1.67
#